data_AF-A0A0M6ZT05-F1
#
_entry.id   AF-A0A0M6ZT05-F1
#
_cell.length_a   1.000
_cell.length_b   1.000
_cell.length_c   1.000
_cell.angle_alpha   90.00
_cell.angle_beta   90.00
_cell.angle_gamma   90.00
#
_symmetry.space_group_name_H-M   'P 1'
#
loop_
_entity.id
_entity.type
_entity.pdbx_description
1 polymer ?
#
loop_
_entity_poly.entity_id
_entity_poly.type
_entity_poly.pdbx_seq_one_letter_code
_entity_poly.pdbx_strand_id
1 'polypeptide(L)'
;MKTKTILAVVVLLGGAAFAVAQTTHSGHDDCTDHATHVQDQSPRGTILSEPGQGAFAALSEVVRVLEADPDTDWGQVDLAGLRAHLVDMDRLISDAIVEETALPDGLTAIATGDADTVATLRRMVPAHAAQLAQDDRWTVTAIEAENAVELRVTSNNPAVAARIKGLGFFGLMASQDHHREHHLMMARGADAHAH
;
A
#
# COMPACT_ATOMS: atom_id res chain seq x y z
N MET A 1 -21.10 -6.16 -69.69
CA MET A 1 -21.00 -4.69 -69.86
C MET A 1 -20.09 -4.16 -68.78
N LYS A 2 -19.08 -3.38 -69.16
CA LYS A 2 -18.00 -2.88 -68.30
C LYS A 2 -18.50 -1.66 -67.51
N THR A 3 -18.24 -1.62 -66.21
CA THR A 3 -18.33 -0.38 -65.43
C THR A 3 -17.05 -0.25 -64.61
N LYS A 4 -16.26 0.78 -64.95
CA LYS A 4 -15.00 1.15 -64.32
C LYS A 4 -15.29 1.78 -62.97
N THR A 5 -14.64 1.30 -61.91
CA THR A 5 -14.59 1.98 -60.61
C THR A 5 -13.31 2.80 -60.55
N ILE A 6 -13.45 4.11 -60.37
CA ILE A 6 -12.35 5.07 -60.22
C ILE A 6 -11.98 5.20 -58.74
N LEU A 7 -10.67 5.26 -58.51
CA LEU A 7 -9.94 5.35 -57.24
C LEU A 7 -10.06 6.74 -56.60
N ALA A 8 -10.11 6.82 -55.26
CA ALA A 8 -9.74 8.02 -54.52
C ALA A 8 -8.93 7.63 -53.27
N VAL A 9 -7.62 7.90 -53.32
CA VAL A 9 -6.68 7.81 -52.20
C VAL A 9 -6.66 9.17 -51.50
N VAL A 10 -6.92 9.20 -50.20
CA VAL A 10 -6.74 10.40 -49.37
C VAL A 10 -5.53 10.18 -48.48
N VAL A 11 -4.48 10.94 -48.73
CA VAL A 11 -3.28 11.04 -47.89
C VAL A 11 -3.54 12.11 -46.82
N LEU A 12 -3.55 11.71 -45.55
CA LEU A 12 -3.60 12.62 -44.40
C LEU A 12 -2.19 12.82 -43.86
N LEU A 13 -1.61 13.99 -44.15
CA LEU A 13 -0.40 14.52 -43.53
C LEU A 13 -0.83 15.36 -42.32
N GLY A 14 -0.65 14.84 -41.10
CA GLY A 14 -0.84 15.56 -39.84
C GLY A 14 0.52 16.03 -39.30
N GLY A 15 0.71 17.35 -39.22
CA GLY A 15 1.95 18.00 -38.78
C GLY A 15 2.19 17.90 -37.27
N ALA A 16 3.46 17.75 -36.90
CA ALA A 16 3.93 17.88 -35.53
C ALA A 16 4.13 19.37 -35.18
N ALA A 17 3.40 19.85 -34.18
CA ALA A 17 3.64 21.15 -33.56
C ALA A 17 4.56 20.94 -32.34
N PHE A 18 5.80 21.42 -32.42
CA PHE A 18 6.68 21.56 -31.26
C PHE A 18 6.37 22.88 -30.55
N ALA A 19 5.87 22.81 -29.32
CA ALA A 19 5.76 23.98 -28.45
C ALA A 19 7.05 24.13 -27.63
N VAL A 20 7.79 25.21 -27.87
CA VAL A 20 8.90 25.65 -27.01
C VAL A 20 8.34 26.68 -26.03
N ALA A 21 8.34 26.36 -24.73
CA ALA A 21 8.03 27.32 -23.68
C ALA A 21 9.32 28.09 -23.33
N GLN A 22 9.36 29.39 -23.58
CA GLN A 22 10.39 30.29 -23.07
C GLN A 22 9.87 30.96 -21.80
N THR A 23 10.50 30.71 -20.65
CA THR A 23 10.30 31.51 -19.43
C THR A 23 11.43 32.52 -19.29
N THR A 24 11.10 33.76 -19.66
CA THR A 24 11.90 34.96 -19.38
C THR A 24 11.67 35.37 -17.93
N HIS A 25 12.73 35.49 -17.13
CA HIS A 25 12.67 36.23 -15.86
C HIS A 25 13.67 37.38 -15.91
N SER A 26 13.09 38.58 -15.99
CA SER A 26 13.75 39.87 -15.92
C SER A 26 14.48 40.05 -14.59
N GLY A 27 15.71 40.54 -14.68
CA GLY A 27 16.49 40.99 -13.53
C GLY A 27 15.90 42.23 -12.87
N HIS A 28 16.19 42.36 -11.58
CA HIS A 28 16.12 43.61 -10.84
C HIS A 28 17.43 43.74 -10.04
N ASP A 29 18.28 44.65 -10.48
CA ASP A 29 19.31 45.29 -9.65
C ASP A 29 18.64 46.43 -8.86
N ASP A 30 18.88 46.52 -7.55
CA ASP A 30 19.80 47.51 -6.96
C ASP A 30 19.51 47.79 -5.47
N CYS A 31 20.57 47.63 -4.69
CA CYS A 31 20.98 48.23 -3.41
C CYS A 31 19.95 48.86 -2.44
N THR A 32 19.86 48.30 -1.23
CA THR A 32 19.86 49.09 0.03
C THR A 32 20.54 48.28 1.15
N ASP A 33 21.40 49.00 1.85
CA ASP A 33 22.41 48.62 2.83
C ASP A 33 21.83 48.02 4.13
N HIS A 34 22.34 46.86 4.55
CA HIS A 34 22.27 46.41 5.95
C HIS A 34 23.57 45.69 6.34
N ALA A 35 24.36 46.43 7.09
CA ALA A 35 25.57 45.98 7.75
C ALA A 35 25.35 44.76 8.66
N THR A 36 26.29 43.82 8.54
CA THR A 36 26.84 42.94 9.58
C THR A 36 25.89 42.00 10.33
N HIS A 37 25.79 40.76 9.83
CA HIS A 37 26.01 39.53 10.62
C HIS A 37 26.50 38.41 9.69
N VAL A 38 27.76 38.01 9.87
CA VAL A 38 28.48 36.98 9.11
C VAL A 38 28.32 35.62 9.81
N GLN A 39 27.95 34.60 9.02
CA GLN A 39 28.14 33.14 9.20
C GLN A 39 27.41 32.51 10.40
N ASP A 40 26.40 31.66 10.23
CA ASP A 40 26.42 30.41 9.45
C ASP A 40 25.02 30.14 8.87
N GLN A 41 24.85 30.47 7.60
CA GLN A 41 23.78 29.91 6.79
C GLN A 41 24.45 29.00 5.77
N SER A 42 24.78 27.78 6.22
CA SER A 42 24.69 26.64 5.32
C SER A 42 23.36 26.78 4.58
N PRO A 43 23.30 26.64 3.23
CA PRO A 43 22.02 26.44 2.60
C PRO A 43 21.41 25.27 3.35
N ARG A 44 20.22 25.45 3.94
CA ARG A 44 19.35 24.31 4.17
C ARG A 44 19.03 23.79 2.77
N GLY A 45 19.99 23.06 2.20
CA GLY A 45 19.79 22.20 1.07
C GLY A 45 18.57 21.43 1.46
N THR A 46 17.50 21.66 0.72
CA THR A 46 16.19 21.06 0.88
C THR A 46 16.36 19.67 1.46
N ILE A 47 16.16 19.54 2.79
CA ILE A 47 16.16 18.23 3.42
C ILE A 47 14.87 17.63 2.92
N LEU A 48 14.97 16.89 1.81
CA LEU A 48 13.85 16.15 1.25
C LEU A 48 13.44 15.16 2.33
N SER A 49 12.28 15.39 2.95
CA SER A 49 11.77 14.62 4.07
C SER A 49 10.69 13.63 3.65
N GLU A 50 10.41 13.52 2.36
CA GLU A 50 9.44 12.57 1.82
C GLU A 50 10.18 11.29 1.43
N PRO A 51 10.20 10.25 2.29
CA PRO A 51 10.87 8.99 1.98
C PRO A 51 10.19 8.25 0.82
N GLY A 52 9.00 8.67 0.37
CA GLY A 52 8.20 8.06 -0.70
C GLY A 52 6.74 7.85 -0.29
N GLN A 53 6.02 6.94 -0.97
CA GLN A 53 4.65 6.54 -0.62
C GLN A 53 4.51 5.00 -0.52
N GLY A 54 3.50 4.55 0.23
CA GLY A 54 3.12 3.13 0.33
C GLY A 54 4.26 2.23 0.81
N ALA A 55 4.46 1.12 0.12
CA ALA A 55 5.50 0.13 0.43
C ALA A 55 6.92 0.72 0.48
N PHE A 56 7.23 1.68 -0.39
CA PHE A 56 8.57 2.28 -0.41
C PHE A 56 8.82 3.14 0.83
N ALA A 57 7.83 3.91 1.26
CA ALA A 57 7.92 4.69 2.51
C ALA A 57 8.11 3.77 3.73
N ALA A 58 7.38 2.65 3.79
CA ALA A 58 7.52 1.66 4.86
C ALA A 58 8.92 1.03 4.89
N LEU A 59 9.46 0.64 3.73
CA LEU A 59 10.83 0.12 3.64
C LEU A 59 11.87 1.16 4.06
N SER A 60 11.74 2.40 3.59
CA SER A 60 12.67 3.47 3.96
C SER A 60 12.64 3.76 5.46
N GLU A 61 11.47 3.74 6.10
CA GLU A 61 11.34 3.89 7.55
C GLU A 61 12.07 2.77 8.29
N VAL A 62 11.85 1.51 7.87
CA VAL A 62 12.49 0.33 8.48
C VAL A 62 14.01 0.38 8.32
N VAL A 63 14.53 0.70 7.12
CA VAL A 63 15.98 0.84 6.89
C VAL A 63 16.58 1.88 7.84
N ARG A 64 15.93 3.05 7.99
CA ARG A 64 16.38 4.09 8.91
C ARG A 64 16.42 3.61 10.37
N VAL A 65 15.44 2.80 10.79
CA VAL A 65 15.41 2.23 12.15
C VAL A 65 16.55 1.22 12.34
N LEU A 66 16.79 0.35 11.36
CA LEU A 66 17.90 -0.63 11.40
C LEU A 66 19.27 0.04 11.40
N GLU A 67 19.49 1.06 10.56
CA GLU A 67 20.76 1.82 10.51
C GLU A 67 21.06 2.60 11.79
N ALA A 68 20.02 3.05 12.50
CA ALA A 68 20.17 3.81 13.75
C ALA A 68 20.46 2.92 14.98
N ASP A 69 20.19 1.61 14.88
CA ASP A 69 20.37 0.64 15.95
C ASP A 69 21.76 -0.04 15.81
N PRO A 70 22.74 0.29 16.66
CA PRO A 70 24.10 -0.27 16.56
C PRO A 70 24.15 -1.78 16.84
N ASP A 71 23.09 -2.34 17.44
CA ASP A 71 22.97 -3.76 17.77
C ASP A 71 22.24 -4.55 16.66
N THR A 72 21.90 -3.91 15.52
CA THR A 72 21.31 -4.60 14.37
C THR A 72 22.24 -5.70 13.85
N ASP A 73 21.75 -6.95 13.89
CA ASP A 73 22.39 -8.07 13.22
C ASP A 73 22.07 -8.05 11.71
N TRP A 74 22.94 -7.40 10.95
CA TRP A 74 22.84 -7.30 9.49
C TRP A 74 22.88 -8.66 8.77
N GLY A 75 23.37 -9.73 9.41
CA GLY A 75 23.36 -11.08 8.85
C GLY A 75 21.96 -11.71 8.82
N GLN A 76 21.03 -11.19 9.63
CA GLN A 76 19.67 -11.73 9.80
C GLN A 76 18.60 -10.84 9.15
N VAL A 77 18.96 -9.66 8.65
CA VAL A 77 18.01 -8.72 8.05
C VAL A 77 17.40 -9.29 6.76
N ASP A 78 16.06 -9.27 6.66
CA ASP A 78 15.32 -9.71 5.47
C ASP A 78 14.35 -8.63 4.94
N LEU A 79 14.93 -7.68 4.18
CA LEU A 79 14.14 -6.65 3.50
C LEU A 79 13.37 -7.21 2.27
N ALA A 80 13.80 -8.34 1.72
CA ALA A 80 13.12 -8.98 0.60
C ALA A 80 11.80 -9.61 1.06
N GLY A 81 11.80 -10.28 2.21
CA GLY A 81 10.61 -10.79 2.90
C GLY A 81 9.65 -9.67 3.28
N LEU A 82 10.14 -8.58 3.89
CA LEU A 82 9.30 -7.41 4.17
C LEU A 82 8.68 -6.83 2.89
N ARG A 83 9.46 -6.69 1.80
CA ARG A 83 8.93 -6.21 0.52
C ARG A 83 7.87 -7.15 -0.05
N ALA A 84 8.04 -8.46 0.06
CA ALA A 84 7.03 -9.42 -0.36
C ALA A 84 5.72 -9.26 0.43
N HIS A 85 5.80 -9.08 1.74
CA HIS A 85 4.64 -8.81 2.59
C HIS A 85 3.93 -7.50 2.22
N LEU A 86 4.68 -6.43 1.96
CA LEU A 86 4.10 -5.14 1.55
C LEU A 86 3.38 -5.22 0.20
N VAL A 87 3.87 -6.05 -0.72
CA VAL A 87 3.16 -6.35 -1.99
C VAL A 87 1.88 -7.13 -1.72
N ASP A 88 1.90 -8.08 -0.78
CA ASP A 88 0.69 -8.80 -0.38
C ASP A 88 -0.36 -7.87 0.24
N MET A 89 0.05 -6.92 1.07
CA MET A 89 -0.85 -5.91 1.63
C MET A 89 -1.48 -5.03 0.55
N ASP A 90 -0.67 -4.52 -0.38
CA ASP A 90 -1.14 -3.66 -1.46
C ASP A 90 -2.14 -4.41 -2.35
N ARG A 91 -1.77 -5.62 -2.79
CA ARG A 91 -2.62 -6.47 -3.63
C ARG A 91 -3.92 -6.86 -2.93
N LEU A 92 -3.88 -7.17 -1.63
CA LEU A 92 -5.10 -7.47 -0.88
C LEU A 92 -6.08 -6.30 -0.95
N ILE A 93 -5.60 -5.06 -0.92
CA ILE A 93 -6.45 -3.86 -0.95
C ILE A 93 -6.87 -3.49 -2.37
N SER A 94 -5.97 -3.60 -3.34
CA SER A 94 -6.21 -3.11 -4.70
C SER A 94 -6.96 -4.11 -5.60
N ASP A 95 -6.70 -5.41 -5.42
CA ASP A 95 -7.05 -6.43 -6.42
C ASP A 95 -8.04 -7.48 -5.89
N ALA A 96 -8.26 -7.57 -4.59
CA ALA A 96 -9.20 -8.53 -4.02
C ALA A 96 -10.65 -8.17 -4.38
N ILE A 97 -11.40 -9.17 -4.86
CA ILE A 97 -12.84 -9.07 -5.11
C ILE A 97 -13.55 -9.75 -3.96
N VAL A 98 -14.34 -8.98 -3.21
CA VAL A 98 -14.98 -9.46 -1.97
C VAL A 98 -16.49 -9.41 -2.08
N GLU A 99 -17.13 -10.54 -1.85
CA GLU A 99 -18.58 -10.65 -1.67
C GLU A 99 -18.92 -10.71 -0.18
N GLU A 100 -19.59 -9.68 0.32
CA GLU A 100 -19.95 -9.55 1.73
C GLU A 100 -21.43 -9.90 1.98
N THR A 101 -21.67 -10.75 2.98
CA THR A 101 -23.01 -11.06 3.49
C THR A 101 -23.11 -10.62 4.94
N ALA A 102 -23.89 -9.56 5.18
CA ALA A 102 -24.20 -9.10 6.51
C ALA A 102 -25.03 -10.14 7.28
N LEU A 103 -24.64 -10.41 8.52
CA LEU A 103 -25.34 -11.28 9.45
C LEU A 103 -26.00 -10.45 10.56
N PRO A 104 -27.02 -10.98 11.25
CA PRO A 104 -27.58 -10.31 12.43
C PRO A 104 -26.49 -9.99 13.46
N ASP A 105 -25.58 -10.93 13.69
CA ASP A 105 -24.51 -10.90 14.68
C ASP A 105 -23.12 -10.53 14.11
N GLY A 106 -23.00 -10.19 12.83
CA GLY A 106 -21.70 -9.86 12.24
C GLY A 106 -21.66 -9.84 10.72
N LEU A 107 -20.63 -10.46 10.14
CA LEU A 107 -20.32 -10.47 8.71
C LEU A 107 -19.71 -11.83 8.31
N THR A 108 -20.05 -12.33 7.13
CA THR A 108 -19.19 -13.25 6.38
C THR A 108 -18.78 -12.59 5.06
N ALA A 109 -17.56 -12.84 4.61
CA ALA A 109 -16.97 -12.28 3.41
C ALA A 109 -16.22 -13.37 2.65
N ILE A 110 -16.48 -13.50 1.36
CA ILE A 110 -15.76 -14.40 0.47
C ILE A 110 -14.86 -13.55 -0.42
N ALA A 111 -13.55 -13.69 -0.25
CA ALA A 111 -12.54 -12.96 -1.01
C ALA A 111 -11.96 -13.84 -2.14
N THR A 112 -11.86 -13.27 -3.33
CA THR A 112 -11.39 -13.91 -4.57
C THR A 112 -10.50 -12.96 -5.37
N GLY A 113 -9.98 -13.42 -6.50
CA GLY A 113 -9.18 -12.62 -7.43
C GLY A 113 -8.55 -13.48 -8.53
N ASP A 114 -7.53 -12.94 -9.19
CA ASP A 114 -6.67 -13.76 -10.04
C ASP A 114 -5.79 -14.72 -9.21
N ALA A 115 -4.96 -15.52 -9.88
CA ALA A 115 -4.13 -16.53 -9.21
C ALA A 115 -3.17 -15.92 -8.17
N ASP A 116 -2.62 -14.75 -8.45
CA ASP A 116 -1.68 -14.05 -7.60
C ASP A 116 -2.41 -13.47 -6.37
N THR A 117 -3.58 -12.88 -6.57
CA THR A 117 -4.44 -12.36 -5.51
C THR A 117 -4.97 -13.47 -4.62
N VAL A 118 -5.41 -14.61 -5.17
CA VAL A 118 -5.82 -15.77 -4.36
C VAL A 118 -4.66 -16.30 -3.53
N ALA A 119 -3.44 -16.37 -4.09
CA ALA A 119 -2.27 -16.77 -3.32
C ALA A 119 -1.96 -15.78 -2.18
N THR A 120 -2.09 -14.47 -2.42
CA THR A 120 -1.98 -13.43 -1.40
C THR A 120 -3.05 -13.58 -0.31
N LEU A 121 -4.33 -13.77 -0.68
CA LEU A 121 -5.43 -13.95 0.26
C LEU A 121 -5.20 -15.15 1.19
N ARG A 122 -4.68 -16.27 0.66
CA ARG A 122 -4.36 -17.47 1.45
C ARG A 122 -3.28 -17.23 2.50
N ARG A 123 -2.31 -16.36 2.23
CA ARG A 123 -1.28 -15.98 3.22
C ARG A 123 -1.83 -14.98 4.25
N MET A 124 -2.51 -13.94 3.77
CA MET A 124 -2.85 -12.78 4.59
C MET A 124 -4.11 -12.98 5.44
N VAL A 125 -5.17 -13.55 4.88
CA VAL A 125 -6.48 -13.61 5.57
C VAL A 125 -6.42 -14.52 6.81
N PRO A 126 -5.86 -15.74 6.78
CA PRO A 126 -5.74 -16.57 7.98
C PRO A 126 -4.85 -15.94 9.06
N ALA A 127 -3.71 -15.34 8.68
CA ALA A 127 -2.82 -14.68 9.61
C ALA A 127 -3.50 -13.50 10.31
N HIS A 128 -4.19 -12.63 9.56
CA HIS A 128 -4.94 -11.54 10.14
C HIS A 128 -6.15 -12.03 10.96
N ALA A 129 -6.81 -13.11 10.53
CA ALA A 129 -7.91 -13.70 11.29
C ALA A 129 -7.45 -14.21 12.66
N ALA A 130 -6.30 -14.89 12.73
CA ALA A 130 -5.71 -15.35 13.98
C ALA A 130 -5.40 -14.19 14.94
N GLN A 131 -4.93 -13.07 14.39
CA GLN A 131 -4.61 -11.88 15.17
C GLN A 131 -5.86 -11.12 15.62
N LEU A 132 -6.89 -11.00 14.79
CA LEU A 132 -8.19 -10.48 15.19
C LEU A 132 -8.80 -11.33 16.31
N ALA A 133 -8.63 -12.65 16.26
CA ALA A 133 -9.14 -13.58 17.26
C ALA A 133 -8.50 -13.41 18.66
N GLN A 134 -7.47 -12.59 18.81
CA GLN A 134 -6.89 -12.25 20.12
C GLN A 134 -7.77 -11.26 20.93
N ASP A 135 -8.74 -10.60 20.30
CA ASP A 135 -9.71 -9.74 20.97
C ASP A 135 -10.99 -10.53 21.28
N ASP A 136 -11.28 -10.75 22.56
CA ASP A 136 -12.42 -11.52 23.05
C ASP A 136 -13.80 -10.91 22.71
N ARG A 137 -13.84 -9.70 22.15
CA ARG A 137 -15.11 -9.04 21.80
C ARG A 137 -15.86 -9.72 20.65
N TRP A 138 -15.19 -10.54 19.86
CA TRP A 138 -15.75 -11.20 18.68
C TRP A 138 -15.18 -12.61 18.49
N THR A 139 -15.82 -13.38 17.62
CA THR A 139 -15.34 -14.68 17.15
C THR A 139 -14.97 -14.55 15.69
N VAL A 140 -13.80 -15.08 15.32
CA VAL A 140 -13.24 -14.98 13.98
C VAL A 140 -12.92 -16.37 13.46
N THR A 141 -13.29 -16.65 12.21
CA THR A 141 -12.92 -17.88 11.50
C THR A 141 -12.52 -17.52 10.07
N ALA A 142 -11.41 -18.10 9.60
CA ALA A 142 -11.00 -18.05 8.21
C ALA A 142 -10.94 -19.45 7.63
N ILE A 143 -11.46 -19.64 6.41
CA ILE A 143 -11.48 -20.92 5.71
C ILE A 143 -10.93 -20.73 4.31
N GLU A 144 -9.89 -21.49 3.97
CA GLU A 144 -9.40 -21.55 2.60
C GLU A 144 -10.31 -22.44 1.74
N ALA A 145 -10.72 -21.93 0.60
CA ALA A 145 -11.43 -22.66 -0.44
C ALA A 145 -10.55 -22.78 -1.71
N GLU A 146 -11.01 -23.51 -2.72
CA GLU A 146 -10.20 -23.81 -3.91
C GLU A 146 -9.74 -22.57 -4.68
N ASN A 147 -10.57 -21.53 -4.78
CA ASN A 147 -10.24 -20.26 -5.46
C ASN A 147 -10.64 -19.02 -4.63
N ALA A 148 -10.80 -19.19 -3.33
CA ALA A 148 -11.28 -18.14 -2.45
C ALA A 148 -10.76 -18.32 -1.01
N VAL A 149 -10.90 -17.27 -0.20
CA VAL A 149 -10.80 -17.37 1.26
C VAL A 149 -12.06 -16.76 1.87
N GLU A 150 -12.72 -17.50 2.74
CA GLU A 150 -13.84 -17.00 3.52
C GLU A 150 -13.33 -16.45 4.86
N LEU A 151 -13.78 -15.25 5.23
CA LEU A 151 -13.62 -14.65 6.55
C LEU A 151 -14.99 -14.45 7.18
N ARG A 152 -15.20 -14.98 8.37
CA ARG A 152 -16.39 -14.74 9.17
C ARG A 152 -16.02 -14.14 10.52
N VAL A 153 -16.69 -13.05 10.87
CA VAL A 153 -16.52 -12.36 12.16
C VAL A 153 -17.89 -12.10 12.77
N THR A 154 -18.11 -12.54 14.01
CA THR A 154 -19.40 -12.38 14.72
C THR A 154 -19.21 -11.94 16.16
N SER A 155 -20.26 -11.36 16.76
CA SER A 155 -20.30 -11.02 18.18
C SER A 155 -21.72 -11.06 18.72
N ASN A 156 -21.88 -11.54 19.96
CA ASN A 156 -23.16 -11.51 20.67
C ASN A 156 -23.51 -10.09 21.18
N ASN A 157 -22.56 -9.15 21.17
CA ASN A 157 -22.81 -7.76 21.53
C ASN A 157 -23.31 -6.98 20.30
N PRO A 158 -24.55 -6.44 20.30
CA PRO A 158 -25.10 -5.73 19.15
C PRO A 158 -24.27 -4.53 18.68
N ALA A 159 -23.61 -3.82 19.60
CA ALA A 159 -22.74 -2.69 19.24
C ALA A 159 -21.46 -3.17 18.54
N VAL A 160 -20.90 -4.31 18.96
CA VAL A 160 -19.74 -4.91 18.30
C VAL A 160 -20.14 -5.50 16.95
N ALA A 161 -21.30 -6.16 16.85
CA ALA A 161 -21.85 -6.63 15.58
C ALA A 161 -22.06 -5.48 14.57
N ALA A 162 -22.57 -4.33 15.04
CA ALA A 162 -22.68 -3.13 14.21
C ALA A 162 -21.31 -2.61 13.77
N ARG A 163 -20.30 -2.63 14.66
CA ARG A 163 -18.92 -2.27 14.33
C ARG A 163 -18.30 -3.20 13.29
N ILE A 164 -18.47 -4.52 13.42
CA ILE A 164 -17.99 -5.52 12.45
C ILE A 164 -18.55 -5.20 11.06
N LYS A 165 -19.86 -4.97 10.97
CA LYS A 165 -20.52 -4.59 9.71
C LYS A 165 -20.03 -3.25 9.16
N GLY A 166 -19.78 -2.28 10.04
CA GLY A 166 -19.26 -0.97 9.64
C GLY A 166 -17.80 -1.01 9.15
N LEU A 167 -17.00 -1.97 9.62
CA LEU A 167 -15.64 -2.18 9.14
C LEU A 167 -15.62 -2.87 7.78
N GLY A 168 -16.51 -3.83 7.55
CA GLY A 168 -16.43 -4.70 6.36
C GLY A 168 -15.14 -5.53 6.35
N PHE A 169 -14.90 -6.26 5.27
CA PHE A 169 -13.71 -7.10 5.10
C PHE A 169 -12.43 -6.26 5.15
N PHE A 170 -12.32 -5.21 4.34
CA PHE A 170 -11.10 -4.40 4.28
C PHE A 170 -10.80 -3.67 5.59
N GLY A 171 -11.84 -3.15 6.28
CA GLY A 171 -11.66 -2.54 7.59
C GLY A 171 -11.25 -3.56 8.64
N LEU A 172 -11.78 -4.79 8.60
CA LEU A 172 -11.33 -5.87 9.50
C LEU A 172 -9.88 -6.23 9.23
N MET A 173 -9.50 -6.40 7.96
CA MET A 173 -8.11 -6.69 7.55
C MET A 173 -7.14 -5.56 7.96
N ALA A 174 -7.59 -4.30 7.98
CA ALA A 174 -6.79 -3.15 8.36
C ALA A 174 -6.88 -2.76 9.85
N SER A 175 -7.72 -3.43 10.65
CA SER A 175 -8.01 -3.00 12.04
C SER A 175 -6.93 -3.34 13.07
N GLN A 176 -5.76 -3.76 12.62
CA GLN A 176 -4.66 -4.19 13.46
C GLN A 176 -3.61 -3.08 13.61
N ASP A 177 -3.45 -2.59 14.85
CA ASP A 177 -2.59 -1.43 15.14
C ASP A 177 -1.06 -1.72 15.17
N HIS A 178 -0.63 -2.94 14.88
CA HIS A 178 0.77 -3.37 15.05
C HIS A 178 1.53 -3.58 13.73
N HIS A 179 1.02 -3.14 12.59
CA HIS A 179 1.71 -3.34 11.30
C HIS A 179 3.13 -2.77 11.28
N ARG A 180 3.41 -1.66 11.98
CA ARG A 180 4.78 -1.10 12.07
C ARG A 180 5.75 -2.00 12.85
N GLU A 181 5.31 -2.53 13.98
CA GLU A 181 6.11 -3.47 14.78
C GLU A 181 6.29 -4.81 14.03
N HIS A 182 5.23 -5.28 13.37
CA HIS A 182 5.25 -6.44 12.49
C HIS A 182 6.24 -6.27 11.33
N HIS A 183 6.24 -5.11 10.66
CA HIS A 183 7.21 -4.81 9.60
C HIS A 183 8.65 -4.84 10.10
N LEU A 184 8.92 -4.25 11.28
CA LEU A 184 10.24 -4.26 11.87
C LEU A 184 10.68 -5.67 12.28
N MET A 185 9.76 -6.49 12.81
CA MET A 185 10.01 -7.89 13.16
C MET A 185 10.37 -8.71 11.91
N MET A 186 9.61 -8.59 10.82
CA MET A 186 9.93 -9.27 9.55
C MET A 186 11.27 -8.79 8.98
N ALA A 187 11.54 -7.49 9.02
CA ALA A 187 12.79 -6.96 8.52
C ALA A 187 14.02 -7.46 9.30
N ARG A 188 13.85 -7.84 10.56
CA ARG A 188 14.88 -8.47 11.40
C ARG A 188 15.02 -9.98 11.17
N GLY A 189 14.28 -10.55 10.21
CA GLY A 189 14.34 -11.96 9.83
C GLY A 189 13.52 -12.90 10.72
N ALA A 190 12.67 -12.37 11.60
CA ALA A 190 11.74 -13.21 12.35
C ALA A 190 10.56 -13.60 11.46
N ASP A 191 10.17 -14.88 11.50
CA ASP A 191 9.00 -15.37 10.77
C ASP A 191 7.73 -14.86 11.45
N ALA A 192 7.15 -13.81 10.88
CA ALA A 192 5.96 -13.17 11.42
C ALA A 192 4.66 -13.90 11.07
N HIS A 193 4.76 -14.97 10.25
CA HIS A 193 3.65 -15.78 9.77
C HIS A 193 3.85 -17.29 10.05
N ALA A 194 4.88 -17.67 10.82
CA ALA A 194 5.07 -19.05 11.27
C ALA A 194 3.96 -19.45 12.25
N HIS A 195 3.20 -20.48 11.86
CA HIS A 195 2.27 -21.23 12.71
C HIS A 195 2.86 -22.59 13.09
#